data_AF-A0A5J4RDU5-F1
#
_entry.id   AF-A0A5J4RDU5-F1
#
_cell.length_a   1.000
_cell.length_b   1.000
_cell.length_c   1.000
_cell.angle_alpha   90.00
_cell.angle_beta   90.00
_cell.angle_gamma   90.00
#
_symmetry.space_group_name_H-M   'P 1'
#
loop_
_entity.id
_entity.type
_entity.pdbx_description
1 polymer ?
#
loop_
_entity_poly.entity_id
_entity_poly.type
_entity_poly.pdbx_seq_one_letter_code
_entity_poly.pdbx_strand_id
1 'polypeptide(L)'
;MGRKKLPRPSVDELYETISKMLVPAFILENFDIYGARESGASWVIELREKEGRIPVLLSERSDVVFDGYCNPIETLSHSFVCKPVYLKIYRRRYKKSNSDEHFSNEYDFTLNGLKMVPELGIFLKEEDRKLSY
;
A
#
# COMPACT_ATOMS: atom_id res chain seq x y z
N MET A 1 20.39 -21.38 -12.12
CA MET A 1 20.03 -21.79 -10.75
C MET A 1 18.68 -21.20 -10.36
N GLY A 2 17.78 -21.98 -9.75
CA GLY A 2 16.47 -21.48 -9.29
C GLY A 2 16.60 -20.65 -8.01
N ARG A 3 15.76 -19.62 -7.83
CA ARG A 3 15.71 -18.88 -6.56
C ARG A 3 15.23 -19.78 -5.43
N LYS A 4 15.91 -19.73 -4.28
CA LYS A 4 15.49 -20.44 -3.06
C LYS A 4 14.14 -19.91 -2.58
N LYS A 5 13.34 -20.78 -1.95
CA LYS A 5 12.10 -20.38 -1.29
C LYS A 5 12.46 -19.41 -0.17
N LEU A 6 12.02 -18.17 -0.29
CA LEU A 6 12.12 -17.19 0.79
C LEU A 6 10.95 -17.40 1.76
N PRO A 7 11.17 -17.28 3.07
CA PRO A 7 10.08 -17.23 4.03
C PRO A 7 9.21 -16.01 3.75
N ARG A 8 7.91 -16.16 3.94
CA ARG A 8 6.98 -15.02 3.89
C ARG A 8 7.14 -14.21 5.18
N PRO A 9 7.26 -12.88 5.12
CA PRO A 9 7.19 -12.01 6.30
C PRO A 9 5.90 -12.20 7.08
N SER A 10 5.87 -11.74 8.34
CA SER A 10 4.64 -11.73 9.12
C SER A 10 3.60 -10.79 8.52
N VAL A 11 2.34 -10.94 8.93
CA VAL A 11 1.27 -10.03 8.49
C VAL A 11 1.57 -8.61 8.98
N ASP A 12 2.04 -8.46 10.22
CA ASP A 12 2.32 -7.15 10.83
C ASP A 12 3.48 -6.43 10.14
N GLU A 13 4.57 -7.15 9.83
CA GLU A 13 5.70 -6.59 9.08
C GLU A 13 5.29 -6.13 7.68
N LEU A 14 4.43 -6.91 7.02
CA LEU A 14 3.90 -6.58 5.70
C LEU A 14 2.95 -5.38 5.78
N TYR A 15 2.10 -5.34 6.80
CA TYR A 15 1.16 -4.25 7.06
C TYR A 15 1.89 -2.94 7.30
N GLU A 16 2.92 -2.93 8.15
CA GLU A 16 3.75 -1.75 8.41
C GLU A 16 4.40 -1.23 7.12
N THR A 17 4.93 -2.14 6.30
CA THR A 17 5.58 -1.79 5.03
C THR A 17 4.59 -1.18 4.05
N ILE A 18 3.41 -1.78 3.86
CA ILE A 18 2.38 -1.29 2.94
C ILE A 18 1.81 0.05 3.42
N SER A 19 1.61 0.21 4.73
CA SER A 19 1.11 1.45 5.33
C SER A 19 1.97 2.64 4.93
N LYS A 20 3.30 2.48 4.95
CA LYS A 20 4.28 3.53 4.55
C LYS A 20 4.24 3.85 3.05
N MET A 21 3.66 2.99 2.21
CA MET A 21 3.47 3.26 0.79
C MET A 21 2.26 4.17 0.52
N LEU A 22 1.27 4.14 1.41
CA LEU A 22 -0.03 4.79 1.22
C LEU A 22 -0.20 6.04 2.09
N VAL A 23 0.38 6.03 3.30
CA VAL A 23 0.27 7.12 4.27
C VAL A 23 1.65 7.72 4.55
N PRO A 24 1.80 9.05 4.47
CA PRO A 24 3.05 9.72 4.82
C PRO A 24 3.56 9.37 6.21
N ALA A 25 4.88 9.19 6.34
CA ALA A 25 5.52 8.76 7.59
C ALA A 25 5.21 9.68 8.78
N PHE A 26 5.12 11.00 8.56
CA PHE A 26 4.82 11.96 9.63
C PHE A 26 3.40 11.79 10.21
N ILE A 27 2.46 11.25 9.42
CA ILE A 27 1.12 10.92 9.91
C ILE A 27 1.19 9.62 10.71
N LEU A 28 1.85 8.59 10.18
CA LEU A 28 2.03 7.29 10.85
C LEU A 28 2.84 7.38 12.15
N GLU A 29 3.55 8.47 12.40
CA GLU A 29 4.24 8.71 13.68
C GLU A 29 3.25 8.83 14.84
N ASN A 30 2.12 9.53 14.60
CA ASN A 30 1.14 9.87 15.62
C ASN A 30 -0.19 9.12 15.47
N PHE A 31 -0.45 8.53 14.31
CA PHE A 31 -1.71 7.86 14.00
C PHE A 31 -1.50 6.42 13.53
N ASP A 32 -2.43 5.55 13.90
CA ASP A 32 -2.56 4.19 13.40
C ASP A 32 -3.66 4.11 12.33
N ILE A 33 -3.45 3.25 11.32
CA ILE A 33 -4.49 2.89 10.38
C ILE A 33 -5.46 1.94 11.08
N TYR A 34 -6.73 2.33 11.12
CA TYR A 34 -7.83 1.58 11.74
C TYR A 34 -8.77 0.95 10.73
N GLY A 35 -8.77 1.43 9.49
CA GLY A 35 -9.60 0.89 8.44
C GLY A 35 -9.29 1.47 7.08
N ALA A 36 -9.75 0.78 6.03
CA ALA A 36 -9.78 1.30 4.69
C ALA A 36 -11.10 0.90 4.04
N ARG A 37 -11.78 1.86 3.41
CA ARG A 37 -13.02 1.62 2.66
C ARG A 37 -12.84 2.05 1.21
N GLU A 38 -13.27 1.18 0.31
CA GLU A 38 -13.39 1.50 -1.11
C GLU A 38 -14.81 2.00 -1.38
N SER A 39 -14.91 3.04 -2.20
CA SER A 39 -16.13 3.46 -2.87
C SER A 39 -15.89 3.42 -4.38
N GLY A 40 -16.95 3.49 -5.18
CA GLY A 40 -16.82 3.45 -6.65
C GLY A 40 -15.94 4.56 -7.26
N ALA A 41 -15.67 5.64 -6.52
CA ALA A 41 -14.87 6.77 -6.99
C ALA A 41 -13.55 6.99 -6.21
N SER A 42 -13.39 6.42 -5.02
CA SER A 42 -12.24 6.71 -4.16
C SER A 42 -12.01 5.68 -3.06
N TRP A 43 -10.79 5.66 -2.54
CA TRP A 43 -10.43 4.98 -1.30
C TRP A 43 -10.37 5.97 -0.14
N VAL A 44 -10.80 5.55 1.05
CA VAL A 44 -10.67 6.31 2.29
C VAL A 44 -9.94 5.44 3.32
N ILE A 45 -8.84 5.96 3.86
CA ILE A 45 -8.09 5.34 4.95
C ILE A 45 -8.48 6.04 6.25
N GLU A 46 -9.01 5.29 7.20
CA GLU A 46 -9.30 5.79 8.55
C GLU A 46 -8.06 5.68 9.43
N LEU A 47 -7.73 6.81 10.07
CA LEU A 47 -6.60 6.96 10.96
C LEU A 47 -7.12 7.34 12.35
N ARG A 48 -6.56 6.75 13.41
CA ARG A 48 -6.83 7.14 14.80
C ARG A 48 -5.52 7.50 15.48
N GLU A 49 -5.56 8.51 16.33
CA GLU A 49 -4.39 8.89 17.10
C GLU A 49 -3.97 7.73 18.00
N LYS A 50 -2.66 7.49 18.06
CA LYS A 50 -2.06 6.43 18.86
C LYS A 50 -2.35 6.64 20.35
N GLU A 51 -2.49 5.53 21.06
CA GLU A 51 -2.58 5.57 22.52
C GLU A 51 -1.33 6.24 23.12
N GLY A 52 -1.52 6.99 24.21
CA GLY A 52 -0.44 7.69 24.90
C GLY A 52 -0.03 9.04 24.32
N ARG A 53 -0.66 9.52 23.23
CA ARG A 53 -0.48 10.89 22.72
C ARG A 53 -1.25 11.92 23.55
N ILE A 54 -0.93 11.99 24.84
CA ILE A 54 -1.54 12.94 25.77
C ILE A 54 -1.04 14.36 25.45
N PRO A 55 -1.92 15.36 25.32
CA PRO A 55 -1.52 16.75 25.12
C PRO A 55 -0.53 17.22 26.19
N VAL A 56 0.52 17.95 25.80
CA VAL A 56 1.56 18.44 26.72
C VAL A 56 0.97 19.27 27.88
N LEU A 57 -0.14 19.99 27.64
CA LEU A 57 -0.84 20.75 28.68
C LEU A 57 -1.43 19.88 29.81
N LEU A 58 -1.54 18.56 29.59
CA LEU A 58 -2.08 17.58 30.53
C LEU A 58 -1.02 16.55 30.99
N SER A 59 0.26 16.69 30.58
CA SER A 59 1.27 15.65 30.83
C SER A 59 1.61 15.40 32.31
N GLU A 60 1.41 16.41 33.17
CA GLU A 60 1.65 16.30 34.61
C GLU A 60 0.40 15.88 35.41
N ARG A 61 -0.75 15.72 34.73
CA ARG A 61 -2.00 15.32 35.37
C ARG A 61 -2.13 13.80 35.41
N SER A 62 -2.52 13.28 36.56
CA SER A 62 -2.73 11.85 36.79
C SER A 62 -4.18 11.39 36.56
N ASP A 63 -5.10 12.34 36.41
CA ASP A 63 -6.55 12.13 36.26
C ASP A 63 -7.03 12.24 34.80
N VAL A 64 -6.11 12.14 33.83
CA VAL A 64 -6.43 12.21 32.40
C VAL A 64 -7.04 10.88 31.94
N VAL A 65 -8.22 10.95 31.34
CA VAL A 65 -8.94 9.81 30.77
C VAL A 65 -9.24 10.05 29.30
N PHE A 66 -9.40 8.96 28.54
CA PHE A 66 -9.83 9.04 27.15
C PHE A 66 -11.32 9.41 27.07
N ASP A 67 -11.64 10.50 26.36
CA ASP A 67 -13.00 11.01 26.15
C ASP A 67 -13.40 10.96 24.66
N GLY A 68 -13.04 9.87 23.98
CA GLY A 68 -13.34 9.69 22.56
C GLY A 68 -12.43 10.47 21.61
N TYR A 69 -12.86 10.56 20.36
CA TYR A 69 -12.12 11.25 19.29
C TYR A 69 -12.85 12.52 18.86
N CYS A 70 -12.08 13.52 18.46
CA CYS A 70 -12.61 14.70 17.76
C CYS A 70 -13.24 14.34 16.41
N ASN A 71 -13.99 15.29 15.84
CA ASN A 71 -14.45 15.19 14.45
C ASN A 71 -13.26 15.01 13.50
N PRO A 72 -13.39 14.17 12.45
CA PRO A 72 -12.30 13.88 11.54
C PRO A 72 -11.91 15.11 10.72
N ILE A 73 -10.60 15.24 10.46
CA ILE A 73 -10.07 16.15 9.45
C ILE A 73 -9.89 15.34 8.17
N GLU A 74 -10.61 15.69 7.12
CA GLU A 74 -10.48 15.06 5.81
C GLU A 74 -9.46 15.81 4.96
N THR A 75 -8.53 15.07 4.34
CA THR A 75 -7.53 15.63 3.43
C THR A 75 -7.31 14.69 2.25
N LEU A 76 -7.14 15.27 1.06
CA LEU A 76 -6.78 14.52 -0.14
C LEU A 76 -5.29 14.22 -0.12
N SER A 77 -4.93 12.96 -0.35
CA SER A 77 -3.53 12.53 -0.50
C SER A 77 -3.27 11.93 -1.88
N HIS A 78 -2.00 11.72 -2.19
CA HIS A 78 -1.60 10.97 -3.38
C HIS A 78 -1.95 9.48 -3.21
N SER A 79 -2.15 8.76 -4.32
CA SER A 79 -2.44 7.32 -4.29
C SER A 79 -1.29 6.48 -3.70
N PHE A 80 -0.04 6.97 -3.84
CA PHE A 80 1.15 6.44 -3.18
C PHE A 80 2.06 7.59 -2.74
N VAL A 81 2.84 7.37 -1.69
CA VAL A 81 3.84 8.33 -1.21
C VAL A 81 4.95 8.51 -2.25
N CYS A 82 4.75 9.42 -3.20
CA CYS A 82 5.66 10.00 -4.21
C CYS A 82 6.83 9.09 -4.69
N LYS A 83 6.58 7.79 -4.83
CA LYS A 83 7.56 6.78 -5.22
C LYS A 83 6.89 5.82 -6.22
N PRO A 84 7.60 5.43 -7.29
CA PRO A 84 7.08 4.44 -8.22
C PRO A 84 6.96 3.08 -7.52
N VAL A 85 5.85 2.38 -7.77
CA VAL A 85 5.63 1.01 -7.29
C VAL A 85 5.92 0.03 -8.41
N TYR A 86 6.85 -0.89 -8.17
CA TYR A 86 7.19 -1.96 -9.11
C TYR A 86 6.61 -3.29 -8.65
N LEU A 87 5.73 -3.87 -9.46
CA LEU A 87 5.20 -5.21 -9.22
C LEU A 87 6.23 -6.26 -9.66
N LYS A 88 6.83 -6.96 -8.71
CA LYS A 88 7.75 -8.09 -8.99
C LYS A 88 6.99 -9.41 -8.90
N ILE A 89 6.65 -9.97 -10.04
CA ILE A 89 5.87 -11.20 -10.14
C ILE A 89 6.80 -12.41 -10.29
N TYR A 90 6.65 -13.40 -9.40
CA TYR A 90 7.39 -14.65 -9.43
C TYR A 90 6.47 -15.80 -9.82
N ARG A 91 6.71 -16.39 -10.99
CA ARG A 91 5.98 -17.58 -11.46
C ARG A 91 6.56 -18.84 -10.82
N ARG A 92 5.69 -19.78 -10.48
CA ARG A 92 6.13 -21.11 -10.06
C ARG A 92 6.75 -21.84 -11.25
N ARG A 93 7.86 -22.52 -11.00
CA ARG A 93 8.54 -23.38 -11.98
C ARG A 93 8.39 -24.82 -11.52
N TYR A 94 7.87 -25.65 -12.40
CA TYR A 94 7.67 -27.08 -12.18
C TYR A 94 8.65 -27.87 -13.04
N LYS A 95 8.91 -29.12 -12.65
CA LYS A 95 9.63 -30.09 -13.46
C LYS A 95 9.06 -31.47 -13.20
N LYS A 96 9.19 -32.38 -14.17
CA LYS A 96 8.92 -33.80 -13.93
C LYS A 96 10.05 -34.36 -13.04
N SER A 97 9.74 -35.36 -12.21
CA SER A 97 10.77 -36.06 -11.44
C SER A 97 11.79 -36.69 -12.40
N ASN A 98 13.08 -36.63 -12.08
CA ASN A 98 14.19 -37.14 -12.90
C ASN A 98 14.29 -36.56 -14.33
N SER A 99 13.73 -35.38 -14.57
CA SER A 99 13.91 -34.62 -15.81
C SER A 99 14.49 -33.24 -15.51
N ASP A 100 15.27 -32.71 -16.44
CA ASP A 100 15.77 -31.34 -16.43
C ASP A 100 14.84 -30.35 -17.17
N GLU A 101 13.74 -30.85 -17.73
CA GLU A 101 12.72 -30.03 -18.39
C GLU A 101 11.91 -29.22 -17.38
N HIS A 102 11.71 -27.94 -17.68
CA HIS A 102 11.02 -27.00 -16.81
C HIS A 102 9.75 -26.44 -17.46
N PHE A 103 8.71 -26.30 -16.65
CA PHE A 103 7.42 -25.74 -17.05
C PHE A 103 7.04 -24.57 -16.16
N SER A 104 6.36 -23.58 -16.71
CA SER A 104 5.76 -22.48 -15.96
C SER A 104 4.57 -21.93 -16.72
N ASN A 105 3.55 -21.46 -16.01
CA ASN A 105 2.41 -20.79 -16.63
C ASN A 105 2.84 -19.49 -17.30
N GLU A 106 2.16 -19.08 -18.37
CA GLU A 106 2.36 -17.79 -19.02
C GLU A 106 1.18 -16.86 -18.75
N TYR A 107 1.47 -15.57 -18.65
CA TYR A 107 0.50 -14.51 -18.34
C TYR A 107 0.95 -13.24 -19.04
N ASP A 108 -0.01 -12.43 -19.47
CA ASP A 108 0.25 -11.08 -19.94
C ASP A 108 -0.05 -10.09 -18.81
N PHE A 109 0.99 -9.46 -18.28
CA PHE A 109 0.91 -8.48 -17.18
C PHE A 109 1.19 -7.06 -17.63
N THR A 110 1.63 -6.88 -18.86
CA THR A 110 2.25 -5.63 -19.29
C THR A 110 1.70 -5.20 -20.63
N LEU A 111 1.47 -3.92 -20.80
CA LEU A 111 1.19 -3.35 -22.10
C LEU A 111 2.37 -3.65 -23.05
N ASN A 112 2.06 -4.19 -24.23
CA ASN A 112 3.07 -4.65 -25.19
C ASN A 112 4.18 -3.61 -25.42
N GLY A 113 5.43 -4.02 -25.19
CA GLY A 113 6.62 -3.17 -25.34
C GLY A 113 6.92 -2.25 -24.15
N LEU A 114 6.13 -2.27 -23.08
CA LEU A 114 6.27 -1.39 -21.92
C LEU A 114 6.28 -2.18 -20.61
N LYS A 115 7.09 -1.75 -19.64
CA LYS A 115 7.09 -2.32 -18.27
C LYS A 115 6.00 -1.70 -17.40
N MET A 116 4.77 -1.70 -17.90
CA MET A 116 3.62 -1.01 -17.31
C MET A 116 2.39 -1.89 -17.42
N VAL A 117 1.59 -1.98 -16.35
CA VAL A 117 0.29 -2.67 -16.40
C VAL A 117 -0.68 -1.92 -17.34
N PRO A 118 -1.52 -2.62 -18.11
CA PRO A 118 -2.44 -1.98 -19.06
C PRO A 118 -3.28 -0.87 -18.45
N GLU A 119 -3.77 -1.07 -17.22
CA GLU A 119 -4.62 -0.13 -16.49
C GLU A 119 -3.92 1.22 -16.26
N LEU A 120 -2.63 1.20 -15.90
CA LEU A 120 -1.85 2.43 -15.74
C LEU A 120 -1.65 3.14 -17.08
N GLY A 121 -1.45 2.37 -18.16
CA GLY A 121 -1.34 2.94 -19.51
C GLY A 121 -2.63 3.60 -19.98
N ILE A 122 -3.79 3.02 -19.65
CA ILE A 122 -5.10 3.59 -19.93
C ILE A 122 -5.29 4.88 -19.12
N PHE A 123 -5.03 4.82 -17.82
CA PHE A 123 -5.13 5.99 -16.92
C PHE A 123 -4.31 7.18 -17.45
N LEU A 124 -3.03 6.96 -17.81
CA LEU A 124 -2.18 8.05 -18.30
C LEU A 124 -2.66 8.65 -19.62
N LYS A 125 -3.23 7.84 -20.53
CA LYS A 125 -3.81 8.33 -21.79
C LYS A 125 -5.05 9.18 -21.55
N GLU A 126 -5.88 8.81 -20.59
CA GLU A 126 -7.06 9.58 -20.23
C GLU A 126 -6.68 10.95 -19.66
N GLU A 127 -5.65 11.01 -18.81
CA GLU A 127 -5.14 12.28 -18.26
C GLU A 127 -4.51 13.17 -19.34
N ASP A 128 -3.70 12.62 -20.25
CA ASP A 128 -3.12 13.36 -21.38
C ASP A 128 -4.20 13.98 -22.29
N ARG A 129 -5.27 13.21 -22.55
CA ARG A 129 -6.41 13.68 -23.32
C ARG A 129 -7.13 14.84 -22.64
N LYS A 130 -7.27 14.83 -21.31
CA LYS A 130 -7.93 15.91 -20.55
C LYS A 130 -7.14 17.22 -20.57
N LEU A 131 -5.81 17.16 -20.64
CA LEU A 131 -4.92 18.33 -20.69
C LEU A 131 -4.84 18.98 -22.08
N SER A 132 -5.31 18.27 -23.11
CA SER A 132 -5.24 18.71 -24.52
C SER A 132 -6.48 19.50 -24.98
N TYR A 133 -7.40 19.82 -24.07
CA TYR A 133 -8.60 20.65 -24.27
C TYR A 133 -8.61 21.82 -23.28
#